data_AF-A0A151L3I1-F1
#
_entry.id   AF-A0A151L3I1-F1
#
_cell.length_a   1.000
_cell.length_b   1.000
_cell.length_c   1.000
_cell.angle_alpha   90.00
_cell.angle_beta   90.00
_cell.angle_gamma   90.00
#
_symmetry.space_group_name_H-M   'P 1'
#
loop_
_entity.id
_entity.type
_entity.pdbx_description
1 polymer ?
#
loop_
_entity_poly.entity_id
_entity_poly.type
_entity_poly.pdbx_seq_one_letter_code
_entity_poly.pdbx_strand_id
1 'polypeptide(L)'
;MITKIIILMFTFFSNIHNEKIYHYKQRKKFVKGPLGYLNRNIIQKRHYNLYAKKFINYKEIQIQRINDYRKRSGVDKNNINYNLRDTYNYHETHLFVRNEVLPTLAKIENENLKEKEKNKEIFRNINDYNSDFTRQTFLQFLMDLYNIFLKIDDLFLENKIYFSTLIYNGPMQLTNYLYDDIIYVSSVVENSDDVSPSEYCMEYISHLENLCEENKLSFLAHAYVFYKNFHLSKEHLLNSICKYLNIIKKLKSSTYVADVDNFEFCLNKMSRKWTRWEKDNFLASLHNATNKMMILTKHFEKVKS
;
A
#
# COMPACT_ATOMS: atom_id res chain seq x y z
N MET A 1 19.53 14.14 54.06
CA MET A 1 19.74 14.37 52.61
C MET A 1 18.54 13.95 51.74
N ILE A 2 17.75 12.95 52.14
CA ILE A 2 16.59 12.44 51.38
C ILE A 2 15.40 13.45 51.37
N THR A 3 15.18 14.18 52.46
CA THR A 3 14.08 15.16 52.58
C THR A 3 14.22 16.39 51.68
N LYS A 4 15.45 16.84 51.37
CA LYS A 4 15.68 17.97 50.45
C LYS A 4 15.41 17.59 48.99
N ILE A 5 15.60 16.32 48.60
CA ILE A 5 15.37 15.83 47.24
C ILE A 5 13.86 15.71 46.94
N ILE A 6 13.07 15.30 47.94
CA ILE A 6 11.60 15.17 47.80
C ILE A 6 10.94 16.55 47.64
N ILE A 7 11.41 17.57 48.38
CA ILE A 7 10.91 18.95 48.24
C ILE A 7 11.27 19.51 46.85
N LEU A 8 12.48 19.23 46.34
CA LEU A 8 12.91 19.67 45.01
C LEU A 8 12.08 19.02 43.89
N MET A 9 11.78 17.72 44.03
CA MET A 9 10.89 16.99 43.11
C MET A 9 9.46 17.55 43.14
N PHE A 10 8.90 17.85 44.32
CA PHE A 10 7.57 18.46 44.41
C PHE A 10 7.51 19.86 43.80
N THR A 11 8.57 20.68 43.96
CA THR A 11 8.64 21.99 43.32
C THR A 11 8.79 21.91 41.79
N PHE A 12 9.47 20.88 41.27
CA PHE A 12 9.61 20.64 39.84
C PHE A 12 8.28 20.17 39.22
N PHE A 13 7.58 19.24 39.88
CA PHE A 13 6.27 18.79 39.43
C PHE A 13 5.21 19.89 39.56
N SER A 14 5.25 20.74 40.59
CA SER A 14 4.31 21.87 40.69
C SER A 14 4.59 22.96 39.65
N ASN A 15 5.85 23.21 39.28
CA ASN A 15 6.18 24.17 38.21
C ASN A 15 5.84 23.63 36.82
N ILE A 16 6.06 22.34 36.54
CA ILE A 16 5.67 21.71 35.27
C ILE A 16 4.13 21.62 35.14
N HIS A 17 3.42 21.44 36.25
CA HIS A 17 1.95 21.45 36.24
C HIS A 17 1.39 22.88 36.12
N ASN A 18 2.04 23.88 36.73
CA ASN A 18 1.66 25.29 36.55
C ASN A 18 1.97 25.82 35.15
N GLU A 19 3.05 25.40 34.48
CA GLU A 19 3.30 25.79 33.07
C GLU A 19 2.20 25.27 32.12
N LYS A 20 1.69 24.06 32.34
CA LYS A 20 0.55 23.52 31.59
C LYS A 20 -0.76 24.28 31.84
N ILE A 21 -0.95 24.87 33.03
CA ILE A 21 -2.14 25.66 33.36
C ILE A 21 -2.00 27.11 32.89
N TYR A 22 -0.79 27.68 32.83
CA TYR A 22 -0.55 29.03 32.33
C TYR A 22 -0.66 29.15 30.81
N HIS A 23 -0.33 28.09 30.05
CA HIS A 23 -0.64 28.06 28.61
C HIS A 23 -2.14 27.91 28.30
N TYR A 24 -2.98 27.54 29.28
CA TYR A 24 -4.43 27.48 29.14
C TYR A 24 -5.15 28.81 29.42
N LYS A 25 -4.45 29.82 29.96
CA LYS A 25 -5.04 31.10 30.43
C LYS A 25 -4.63 32.36 29.66
N GLN A 26 -4.20 32.26 28.40
CA GLN A 26 -4.21 33.40 27.47
C GLN A 26 -5.48 33.49 26.60
N ARG A 27 -6.64 33.06 27.12
CA ARG A 27 -7.93 33.52 26.61
C ARG A 27 -8.29 34.88 27.21
N LYS A 28 -7.76 35.96 26.63
CA LYS A 28 -8.40 37.30 26.69
C LYS A 28 -8.15 38.08 25.41
N LYS A 29 -9.08 37.93 24.47
CA LYS A 29 -9.93 38.98 23.89
C LYS A 29 -10.57 38.39 22.63
N PHE A 30 -11.86 38.06 22.75
CA PHE A 30 -12.70 37.81 21.60
C PHE A 30 -12.69 39.07 20.72
N VAL A 31 -12.00 39.01 19.59
CA VAL A 31 -12.29 39.91 18.47
C VAL A 31 -13.48 39.25 17.75
N LYS A 32 -14.67 39.83 17.98
CA LYS A 32 -15.88 39.50 17.24
C LYS A 32 -15.62 39.74 15.75
N GLY A 33 -15.73 38.70 14.93
CA GLY A 33 -15.74 38.84 13.48
C GLY A 33 -15.55 37.48 12.75
N PRO A 34 -16.22 37.25 11.60
CA PRO A 34 -16.15 35.98 10.86
C PRO A 34 -14.74 35.64 10.30
N LEU A 35 -13.81 36.60 10.33
CA LEU A 35 -12.50 36.52 9.70
C LEU A 35 -11.38 35.96 10.61
N GLY A 36 -11.61 35.85 11.92
CA GLY A 36 -10.59 35.38 12.87
C GLY A 36 -10.27 33.88 12.80
N TYR A 37 -11.24 33.06 12.37
CA TYR A 37 -11.07 31.61 12.19
C TYR A 37 -10.39 31.27 10.86
N LEU A 38 -10.60 32.06 9.81
CA LEU A 38 -9.95 31.89 8.51
C LEU A 38 -8.43 32.10 8.59
N ASN A 39 -7.97 33.05 9.40
CA ASN A 39 -6.55 33.41 9.41
C ASN A 39 -5.67 32.43 10.22
N ARG A 40 -6.22 31.78 11.27
CA ARG A 40 -5.49 30.73 12.01
C ARG A 40 -5.31 29.45 11.19
N ASN A 41 -6.29 29.08 10.37
CA ASN A 41 -6.16 27.96 9.44
C ASN A 41 -5.08 28.22 8.37
N ILE A 42 -4.91 29.46 7.92
CA ILE A 42 -3.86 29.82 6.95
C ILE A 42 -2.47 29.77 7.59
N ILE A 43 -2.33 30.29 8.81
CA ILE A 43 -1.05 30.29 9.54
C ILE A 43 -0.66 28.87 9.96
N GLN A 44 -1.62 28.04 10.42
CA GLN A 44 -1.37 26.63 10.72
C GLN A 44 -1.09 25.82 9.43
N LYS A 45 -1.86 26.02 8.34
CA LYS A 45 -1.54 25.41 7.03
C LYS A 45 -0.12 25.74 6.58
N ARG A 46 0.33 27.00 6.72
CA ARG A 46 1.72 27.38 6.42
C ARG A 46 2.72 26.72 7.36
N HIS A 47 2.46 26.67 8.66
CA HIS A 47 3.38 26.09 9.63
C HIS A 47 3.53 24.56 9.49
N TYR A 48 2.47 23.84 9.11
CA TYR A 48 2.52 22.41 8.82
C TYR A 48 3.04 22.09 7.40
N ASN A 49 2.74 22.92 6.40
CA ASN A 49 3.31 22.79 5.05
C ASN A 49 4.84 22.99 5.03
N LEU A 50 5.39 23.78 5.97
CA LEU A 50 6.83 24.03 6.05
C LEU A 50 7.64 22.81 6.53
N TYR A 51 7.01 21.85 7.22
CA TYR A 51 7.66 20.62 7.72
C TYR A 51 7.30 19.35 6.93
N ALA A 52 6.38 19.42 5.97
CA ALA A 52 6.10 18.34 5.02
C ALA A 52 7.19 18.28 3.90
N LYS A 53 8.47 18.32 4.28
CA LYS A 53 9.57 18.26 3.32
C LYS A 53 9.95 16.80 3.04
N LYS A 54 9.76 16.45 1.77
CA LYS A 54 9.97 15.15 1.08
C LYS A 54 8.88 14.12 1.32
N PHE A 55 8.02 14.03 0.32
CA PHE A 55 7.19 12.87 0.08
C PHE A 55 7.88 11.97 -0.93
N ILE A 56 7.42 10.72 -0.96
CA ILE A 56 8.01 9.57 -1.63
C ILE A 56 8.33 9.83 -3.11
N ASN A 57 9.58 9.52 -3.48
CA ASN A 57 10.02 9.45 -4.86
C ASN A 57 9.58 8.11 -5.46
N TYR A 58 8.80 8.14 -6.54
CA TYR A 58 8.34 6.93 -7.22
C TYR A 58 9.50 6.02 -7.65
N LYS A 59 10.63 6.63 -8.03
CA LYS A 59 11.88 5.91 -8.34
C LYS A 59 12.40 5.12 -7.14
N GLU A 60 12.34 5.70 -5.94
CA GLU A 60 12.83 5.05 -4.71
C GLU A 60 11.94 3.86 -4.34
N ILE A 61 10.61 3.95 -4.47
CA ILE A 61 9.70 2.81 -4.29
C ILE A 61 10.06 1.69 -5.29
N GLN A 62 10.23 2.01 -6.57
CA GLN A 62 10.54 1.01 -7.59
C GLN A 62 11.89 0.33 -7.32
N ILE A 63 12.92 1.10 -6.97
CA ILE A 63 14.24 0.56 -6.61
C ILE A 63 14.14 -0.33 -5.37
N GLN A 64 13.39 0.09 -4.35
CA GLN A 64 13.16 -0.71 -3.16
C GLN A 64 12.48 -2.03 -3.49
N ARG A 65 11.40 -2.02 -4.30
CA ARG A 65 10.73 -3.25 -4.76
C ARG A 65 11.68 -4.18 -5.51
N ILE A 66 12.48 -3.66 -6.44
CA ILE A 66 13.49 -4.44 -7.17
C ILE A 66 14.46 -5.12 -6.19
N ASN A 67 14.94 -4.38 -5.19
CA ASN A 67 15.87 -4.89 -4.19
C ASN A 67 15.21 -5.95 -3.29
N ASP A 68 13.98 -5.74 -2.86
CA ASP A 68 13.22 -6.67 -2.02
C ASP A 68 12.91 -7.98 -2.77
N TYR A 69 12.55 -7.89 -4.05
CA TYR A 69 12.42 -9.06 -4.92
C TYR A 69 13.73 -9.83 -5.04
N ARG A 70 14.83 -9.14 -5.37
CA ARG A 70 16.16 -9.76 -5.52
C ARG A 70 16.67 -10.40 -4.23
N LYS A 71 16.47 -9.74 -3.08
CA LYS A 71 16.87 -10.26 -1.77
C LYS A 71 16.16 -11.56 -1.43
N ARG A 72 14.87 -11.67 -1.75
CA ARG A 72 14.06 -12.87 -1.51
C ARG A 72 14.33 -13.99 -2.52
N SER A 73 14.82 -13.71 -3.73
CA SER A 73 15.15 -14.73 -4.74
C SER A 73 16.39 -15.59 -4.41
N GLY A 74 17.32 -15.14 -3.57
CA GLY A 74 18.54 -15.89 -3.25
C GLY A 74 19.69 -15.75 -4.27
N VAL A 75 20.82 -16.42 -4.01
CA VAL A 75 22.10 -16.22 -4.71
C VAL A 75 22.26 -17.13 -5.95
N ASP A 76 21.66 -18.32 -5.94
CA ASP A 76 21.80 -19.32 -7.00
C ASP A 76 20.77 -19.11 -8.12
N LYS A 77 21.10 -18.23 -9.07
CA LYS A 77 20.19 -17.83 -10.15
C LYS A 77 20.16 -18.78 -11.35
N ASN A 78 21.09 -19.75 -11.46
CA ASN A 78 21.37 -20.43 -12.74
C ASN A 78 21.41 -21.97 -12.72
N ASN A 79 21.17 -22.65 -11.58
CA ASN A 79 21.19 -24.13 -11.53
C ASN A 79 19.78 -24.72 -11.41
N ILE A 80 18.97 -24.56 -12.46
CA ILE A 80 17.69 -25.25 -12.57
C ILE A 80 17.92 -26.53 -13.38
N ASN A 81 17.90 -27.68 -12.70
CA ASN A 81 17.93 -29.00 -13.34
C ASN A 81 16.49 -29.44 -13.64
N TYR A 82 16.17 -29.75 -14.90
CA TYR A 82 14.81 -29.83 -15.44
C TYR A 82 14.22 -31.25 -15.46
N ASN A 83 14.70 -32.17 -14.62
CA ASN A 83 14.27 -33.56 -14.67
C ASN A 83 13.01 -33.81 -13.82
N LEU A 84 11.90 -34.18 -14.49
CA LEU A 84 10.56 -34.42 -13.92
C LEU A 84 10.47 -35.54 -12.86
N ARG A 85 11.54 -36.33 -12.68
CA ARG A 85 11.57 -37.46 -11.74
C ARG A 85 12.33 -37.18 -10.44
N ASP A 86 13.01 -36.04 -10.33
CA ASP A 86 13.79 -35.78 -9.13
C ASP A 86 12.96 -35.14 -8.02
N THR A 87 13.29 -35.54 -6.80
CA THR A 87 12.76 -35.14 -5.48
C THR A 87 12.86 -33.63 -5.14
N TYR A 88 13.08 -32.77 -6.14
CA TYR A 88 13.25 -31.31 -6.04
C TYR A 88 12.06 -30.56 -5.42
N ASN A 89 10.86 -31.15 -5.41
CA ASN A 89 9.64 -30.52 -4.89
C ASN A 89 9.53 -30.46 -3.35
N TYR A 90 10.52 -30.99 -2.61
CA TYR A 90 10.50 -31.03 -1.15
C TYR A 90 11.41 -29.97 -0.48
N HIS A 91 12.34 -29.36 -1.22
CA HIS A 91 13.31 -28.41 -0.64
C HIS A 91 12.83 -26.95 -0.78
N GLU A 92 12.91 -26.18 0.31
CA GLU A 92 12.57 -24.74 0.39
C GLU A 92 13.32 -23.84 -0.62
N THR A 93 14.37 -24.35 -1.25
CA THR A 93 15.19 -23.69 -2.28
C THR A 93 14.60 -23.80 -3.69
N HIS A 94 13.56 -24.61 -3.93
CA HIS A 94 13.02 -24.88 -5.28
C HIS A 94 11.58 -24.40 -5.50
N LEU A 95 11.14 -23.41 -4.72
CA LEU A 95 9.80 -22.85 -4.79
C LEU A 95 9.61 -22.00 -6.07
N PHE A 96 8.51 -22.24 -6.79
CA PHE A 96 8.14 -21.52 -8.01
C PHE A 96 8.15 -19.99 -7.82
N VAL A 97 7.58 -19.53 -6.70
CA VAL A 97 7.54 -18.10 -6.38
C VAL A 97 8.96 -17.53 -6.27
N ARG A 98 9.81 -18.17 -5.48
CA ARG A 98 11.16 -17.70 -5.19
C ARG A 98 12.05 -17.66 -6.44
N ASN A 99 11.93 -18.68 -7.28
CA ASN A 99 12.87 -18.94 -8.37
C ASN A 99 12.43 -18.39 -9.72
N GLU A 100 11.13 -18.20 -9.94
CA GLU A 100 10.62 -17.76 -11.24
C GLU A 100 9.82 -16.47 -11.12
N VAL A 101 8.89 -16.40 -10.17
CA VAL A 101 7.98 -15.24 -10.04
C VAL A 101 8.72 -14.00 -9.55
N LEU A 102 9.45 -14.07 -8.43
CA LEU A 102 10.17 -12.92 -7.89
C LEU A 102 11.27 -12.39 -8.84
N PRO A 103 12.08 -13.24 -9.50
CA PRO A 103 13.02 -12.78 -10.52
C PRO A 103 12.34 -12.10 -11.70
N THR A 104 11.18 -12.64 -12.14
CA THR A 104 10.40 -12.05 -13.23
C THR A 104 9.87 -10.67 -12.85
N LEU A 105 9.31 -10.50 -11.64
CA LEU A 105 8.89 -9.19 -11.13
C LEU A 105 10.04 -8.20 -11.02
N ALA A 106 11.21 -8.64 -10.54
CA ALA A 106 12.40 -7.79 -10.48
C ALA A 106 12.87 -7.36 -11.87
N LYS A 107 12.73 -8.23 -12.88
CA LYS A 107 13.04 -7.93 -14.27
C LYS A 107 12.07 -6.88 -14.83
N ILE A 108 10.77 -7.09 -14.67
CA ILE A 108 9.71 -6.16 -15.14
C ILE A 108 9.90 -4.77 -14.54
N GLU A 109 10.06 -4.65 -13.22
CA GLU A 109 10.25 -3.34 -12.57
C GLU A 109 11.52 -2.64 -13.05
N ASN A 110 12.60 -3.40 -13.29
CA ASN A 110 13.86 -2.86 -13.78
C ASN A 110 13.78 -2.43 -15.25
N GLU A 111 13.02 -3.14 -16.09
CA GLU A 111 12.74 -2.75 -17.48
C GLU A 111 11.90 -1.46 -17.52
N ASN A 112 10.81 -1.40 -16.75
CA ASN A 112 9.98 -0.21 -16.62
C ASN A 112 10.79 1.00 -16.13
N LEU A 113 11.69 0.80 -15.16
CA LEU A 113 12.57 1.87 -14.67
C LEU A 113 13.50 2.39 -15.78
N LYS A 114 14.15 1.48 -16.51
CA LYS A 114 15.05 1.82 -17.61
C LYS A 114 14.34 2.54 -18.76
N GLU A 115 13.12 2.14 -19.08
CA GLU A 115 12.32 2.77 -20.12
C GLU A 115 12.01 4.23 -19.77
N LYS A 116 11.58 4.49 -18.53
CA LYS A 116 11.36 5.86 -18.03
C LYS A 116 12.63 6.71 -18.06
N GLU A 117 13.77 6.14 -17.67
CA GLU A 117 15.07 6.81 -17.75
C GLU A 117 15.47 7.13 -19.21
N LYS A 118 15.24 6.18 -20.14
CA LYS A 118 15.49 6.36 -21.58
C LYS A 118 14.63 7.48 -22.16
N ASN A 119 13.36 7.54 -21.76
CA ASN A 119 12.42 8.57 -22.20
C ASN A 119 12.61 9.91 -21.49
N LYS A 120 13.64 10.03 -20.63
CA LYS A 120 13.91 11.22 -19.80
C LYS A 120 12.67 11.67 -19.00
N GLU A 121 11.83 10.73 -18.60
CA GLU A 121 10.68 11.03 -17.77
C GLU A 121 11.16 11.51 -16.40
N ILE A 122 10.63 12.64 -15.96
CA ILE A 122 10.95 13.19 -14.64
C ILE A 122 10.23 12.34 -13.60
N PHE A 123 11.00 11.60 -12.79
CA PHE A 123 10.48 10.98 -11.58
C PHE A 123 10.09 12.08 -10.60
N ARG A 124 8.79 12.34 -10.55
CA ARG A 124 8.18 13.30 -9.65
C ARG A 124 7.92 12.64 -8.30
N ASN A 125 8.04 13.40 -7.22
CA ASN A 125 7.50 12.97 -5.94
C ASN A 125 5.97 12.95 -6.05
N ILE A 126 5.28 12.13 -5.26
CA ILE A 126 3.80 12.16 -5.23
C ILE A 126 3.28 13.59 -4.96
N ASN A 127 4.01 14.39 -4.16
CA ASN A 127 3.70 15.81 -3.95
C ASN A 127 3.80 16.68 -5.21
N ASP A 128 4.65 16.31 -6.17
CA ASP A 128 4.81 17.03 -7.44
C ASP A 128 3.70 16.67 -8.43
N TYR A 129 2.97 15.57 -8.16
CA TYR A 129 1.89 15.11 -9.00
C TYR A 129 0.53 15.70 -8.59
N ASN A 130 0.25 16.05 -7.33
CA ASN A 130 -1.05 16.66 -6.99
C ASN A 130 -1.01 17.59 -5.76
N SER A 131 -1.13 18.90 -5.98
CA SER A 131 -1.33 19.91 -4.92
C SER A 131 -2.70 19.80 -4.22
N ASP A 132 -3.63 19.11 -4.87
CA ASP A 132 -5.05 19.00 -4.49
C ASP A 132 -5.35 17.63 -3.86
N PHE A 133 -4.32 16.83 -3.57
CA PHE A 133 -4.48 15.57 -2.84
C PHE A 133 -4.94 15.86 -1.40
N THR A 134 -6.22 15.61 -1.14
CA THR A 134 -6.87 15.94 0.14
C THR A 134 -7.18 14.68 0.95
N ARG A 135 -7.71 14.85 2.17
CA ARG A 135 -8.23 13.73 2.96
C ARG A 135 -9.40 13.03 2.27
N GLN A 136 -10.18 13.73 1.45
CA GLN A 136 -11.28 13.15 0.68
C GLN A 136 -10.74 12.26 -0.45
N THR A 137 -9.74 12.73 -1.20
CA THR A 137 -9.04 11.92 -2.22
C THR A 137 -8.38 10.70 -1.58
N PHE A 138 -7.80 10.86 -0.39
CA PHE A 138 -7.22 9.74 0.34
C PHE A 138 -8.26 8.72 0.81
N LEU A 139 -9.43 9.19 1.29
CA LEU A 139 -10.55 8.30 1.62
C LEU A 139 -11.00 7.50 0.39
N GLN A 140 -11.16 8.15 -0.77
CA GLN A 140 -11.49 7.48 -2.02
C GLN A 140 -10.42 6.44 -2.41
N PHE A 141 -9.13 6.77 -2.28
CA PHE A 141 -8.04 5.83 -2.53
C PHE A 141 -8.11 4.59 -1.61
N LEU A 142 -8.42 4.76 -0.32
CA LEU A 142 -8.60 3.64 0.60
C LEU A 142 -9.82 2.79 0.24
N MET A 143 -10.93 3.43 -0.15
CA MET A 143 -12.13 2.74 -0.62
C MET A 143 -11.86 1.93 -1.88
N ASP A 144 -11.10 2.47 -2.84
CA ASP A 144 -10.72 1.76 -4.05
C ASP A 144 -9.88 0.52 -3.74
N LEU A 145 -8.87 0.65 -2.87
CA LEU A 145 -8.09 -0.49 -2.40
C LEU A 145 -8.99 -1.57 -1.76
N TYR A 146 -9.87 -1.16 -0.85
CA TYR A 146 -10.80 -2.06 -0.18
C TYR A 146 -11.69 -2.81 -1.18
N ASN A 147 -12.32 -2.12 -2.13
CA ASN A 147 -13.21 -2.74 -3.10
C ASN A 147 -12.46 -3.69 -4.04
N ILE A 148 -11.22 -3.37 -4.43
CA ILE A 148 -10.41 -4.26 -5.27
C ILE A 148 -10.03 -5.53 -4.49
N PHE A 149 -9.57 -5.41 -3.23
CA PHE A 149 -9.27 -6.58 -2.40
C PHE A 149 -10.51 -7.44 -2.18
N LEU A 150 -11.63 -6.81 -1.81
CA LEU A 150 -12.91 -7.50 -1.62
C LEU A 150 -13.33 -8.25 -2.88
N LYS A 151 -13.24 -7.62 -4.06
CA LYS A 151 -13.60 -8.26 -5.33
C LYS A 151 -12.67 -9.42 -5.66
N ILE A 152 -11.37 -9.33 -5.38
CA ILE A 152 -10.45 -10.46 -5.56
C ILE A 152 -10.87 -11.63 -4.67
N ASP A 153 -11.21 -11.35 -3.41
CA ASP A 153 -11.64 -12.35 -2.44
C ASP A 153 -12.98 -13.00 -2.87
N ASP A 154 -13.93 -12.21 -3.37
CA ASP A 154 -15.21 -12.68 -3.92
C ASP A 154 -15.00 -13.59 -5.13
N LEU A 155 -14.15 -13.18 -6.09
CA LEU A 155 -13.85 -13.99 -7.28
C LEU A 155 -13.19 -15.32 -6.93
N PHE A 156 -12.38 -15.37 -5.86
CA PHE A 156 -11.87 -16.64 -5.34
C PHE A 156 -13.02 -17.54 -4.87
N LEU A 157 -13.96 -17.01 -4.09
CA LEU A 157 -15.11 -17.73 -3.55
C LEU A 157 -16.03 -18.25 -4.66
N GLU A 158 -16.35 -17.42 -5.65
CA GLU A 158 -17.16 -17.80 -6.81
C GLU A 158 -16.51 -18.92 -7.62
N ASN A 159 -15.18 -18.90 -7.74
CA ASN A 159 -14.41 -19.90 -8.48
C ASN A 159 -13.73 -20.93 -7.54
N LYS A 160 -14.44 -21.35 -6.48
CA LYS A 160 -13.93 -22.24 -5.42
C LYS A 160 -13.24 -23.51 -5.91
N ILE A 161 -13.72 -24.09 -7.02
CA ILE A 161 -13.12 -25.31 -7.62
C ILE A 161 -11.64 -25.06 -7.93
N TYR A 162 -11.32 -23.88 -8.45
CA TYR A 162 -9.96 -23.52 -8.87
C TYR A 162 -9.15 -22.89 -7.74
N PHE A 163 -9.76 -22.04 -6.90
CA PHE A 163 -9.05 -21.26 -5.87
C PHE A 163 -9.22 -21.78 -4.44
N SER A 164 -9.72 -23.00 -4.24
CA SER A 164 -9.91 -23.62 -2.90
C SER A 164 -8.71 -23.47 -1.96
N THR A 165 -7.49 -23.59 -2.47
CA THR A 165 -6.27 -23.45 -1.66
C THR A 165 -6.12 -22.05 -1.06
N LEU A 166 -6.47 -21.01 -1.80
CA LEU A 166 -6.44 -19.61 -1.35
C LEU A 166 -7.59 -19.32 -0.37
N ILE A 167 -8.79 -19.83 -0.63
CA ILE A 167 -9.94 -19.64 0.28
C ILE A 167 -9.62 -20.19 1.68
N TYR A 168 -9.05 -21.40 1.75
CA TYR A 168 -8.83 -22.06 3.05
C TYR A 168 -7.60 -21.56 3.81
N ASN A 169 -6.60 -20.99 3.14
CA ASN A 169 -5.34 -20.57 3.78
C ASN A 169 -5.11 -19.05 3.73
N GLY A 170 -6.03 -18.28 3.19
CA GLY A 170 -5.89 -16.84 2.98
C GLY A 170 -5.24 -16.51 1.62
N PRO A 171 -5.25 -15.22 1.22
CA PRO A 171 -5.27 -14.03 2.08
C PRO A 171 -6.61 -13.30 2.20
N MET A 172 -7.02 -12.93 3.41
CA MET A 172 -8.28 -12.18 3.65
C MET A 172 -8.21 -11.25 4.88
N GLN A 173 -7.04 -11.03 5.47
CA GLN A 173 -6.93 -10.22 6.69
C GLN A 173 -6.88 -8.72 6.39
N LEU A 174 -6.26 -8.35 5.26
CA LEU A 174 -6.04 -6.95 4.90
C LEU A 174 -7.34 -6.18 4.64
N THR A 175 -8.35 -6.84 4.07
CA THR A 175 -9.68 -6.27 3.79
C THR A 175 -10.32 -5.72 5.08
N ASN A 176 -10.19 -6.44 6.21
CA ASN A 176 -10.68 -5.98 7.51
C ASN A 176 -9.92 -4.77 8.04
N TYR A 177 -8.60 -4.71 7.84
CA TYR A 177 -7.80 -3.57 8.28
C TYR A 177 -8.09 -2.32 7.45
N LEU A 178 -8.30 -2.49 6.14
CA LEU A 178 -8.73 -1.40 5.27
C LEU A 178 -10.12 -0.88 5.68
N TYR A 179 -11.05 -1.77 6.02
CA TYR A 179 -12.37 -1.37 6.52
C TYR A 179 -12.28 -0.52 7.81
N ASP A 180 -11.51 -0.97 8.79
CA ASP A 180 -11.26 -0.22 10.04
C ASP A 180 -10.62 1.16 9.79
N ASP A 181 -9.72 1.23 8.81
CA ASP A 181 -9.04 2.46 8.43
C ASP A 181 -9.97 3.42 7.70
N ILE A 182 -10.85 2.91 6.82
CA ILE A 182 -11.90 3.69 6.14
C ILE A 182 -12.84 4.31 7.18
N ILE A 183 -13.35 3.53 8.14
CA ILE A 183 -14.22 4.06 9.21
C ILE A 183 -13.53 5.21 9.94
N TYR A 184 -12.25 5.02 10.30
CA TYR A 184 -11.49 6.05 10.98
C TYR A 184 -11.30 7.30 10.10
N VAL A 185 -10.90 7.14 8.84
CA VAL A 185 -10.65 8.27 7.94
C VAL A 185 -11.96 9.01 7.64
N SER A 186 -13.07 8.31 7.43
CA SER A 186 -14.41 8.94 7.30
C SER A 186 -14.76 9.80 8.51
N SER A 187 -14.41 9.39 9.73
CA SER A 187 -14.68 10.19 10.94
C SER A 187 -13.90 11.52 11.02
N VAL A 188 -12.86 11.70 10.20
CA VAL A 188 -12.00 12.91 10.18
C VAL A 188 -12.07 13.67 8.85
N VAL A 189 -12.96 13.27 7.95
CA VAL A 189 -13.24 13.87 6.65
C VAL A 189 -14.63 14.51 6.68
N GLU A 190 -14.73 15.78 6.29
CA GLU A 190 -16.02 16.44 6.08
C GLU A 190 -16.67 15.88 4.80
N ASN A 191 -17.99 15.68 4.82
CA ASN A 191 -18.77 15.13 3.70
C ASN A 191 -18.24 13.75 3.23
N SER A 192 -17.88 12.88 4.17
CA SER A 192 -17.41 11.52 3.86
C SER A 192 -18.44 10.68 3.11
N ASP A 193 -19.73 10.96 3.31
CA ASP A 193 -20.83 10.20 2.72
C ASP A 193 -20.94 10.42 1.20
N ASP A 194 -20.35 11.50 0.68
CA ASP A 194 -20.31 11.81 -0.75
C ASP A 194 -19.15 11.10 -1.48
N VAL A 195 -18.29 10.37 -0.76
CA VAL A 195 -17.14 9.68 -1.36
C VAL A 195 -17.57 8.31 -1.86
N SER A 196 -17.56 8.14 -3.18
CA SER A 196 -17.81 6.86 -3.85
C SER A 196 -16.52 6.26 -4.43
N PRO A 197 -16.48 4.95 -4.72
CA PRO A 197 -15.38 4.34 -5.48
C PRO A 197 -15.13 5.11 -6.78
N SER A 198 -13.86 5.23 -7.18
CA SER A 198 -13.50 5.98 -8.39
C SER A 198 -13.81 5.19 -9.67
N GLU A 199 -13.88 5.90 -10.80
CA GLU A 199 -13.98 5.27 -12.12
C GLU A 199 -12.81 4.31 -12.39
N TYR A 200 -11.62 4.61 -11.86
CA TYR A 200 -10.43 3.78 -12.00
C TYR A 200 -10.57 2.46 -11.24
N CYS A 201 -11.23 2.49 -10.08
CA CYS A 201 -11.57 1.28 -9.33
C CYS A 201 -12.52 0.40 -10.12
N MET A 202 -13.59 0.99 -10.67
CA MET A 202 -14.57 0.26 -11.47
C MET A 202 -13.95 -0.33 -12.75
N GLU A 203 -13.07 0.42 -13.42
CA GLU A 203 -12.33 -0.05 -14.59
C GLU A 203 -11.43 -1.26 -14.24
N TYR A 204 -10.75 -1.22 -13.09
CA TYR A 204 -9.90 -2.33 -12.65
C TYR A 204 -10.71 -3.56 -12.21
N ILE A 205 -11.83 -3.36 -11.51
CA ILE A 205 -12.74 -4.44 -11.12
C ILE A 205 -13.29 -5.17 -12.34
N SER A 206 -13.82 -4.43 -13.32
CA SER A 206 -14.35 -5.03 -14.56
C SER A 206 -13.27 -5.81 -15.31
N HIS A 207 -12.03 -5.31 -15.31
CA HIS A 207 -10.90 -6.03 -15.89
C HIS A 207 -10.59 -7.34 -15.15
N LEU A 208 -10.63 -7.35 -13.81
CA LEU A 208 -10.41 -8.56 -13.01
C LEU A 208 -11.52 -9.61 -13.24
N GLU A 209 -12.76 -9.17 -13.34
CA GLU A 209 -13.92 -10.03 -13.64
C GLU A 209 -13.74 -10.72 -15.01
N ASN A 210 -13.47 -9.93 -16.06
CA ASN A 210 -13.23 -10.48 -17.41
C ASN A 210 -12.05 -11.47 -17.42
N LEU A 211 -10.94 -11.15 -16.73
CA LEU A 211 -9.80 -12.07 -16.64
C LEU A 211 -10.17 -13.37 -15.93
N CYS A 212 -10.99 -13.33 -14.88
CA CYS A 212 -11.36 -14.54 -14.13
C CYS A 212 -12.24 -15.49 -14.96
N GLU A 213 -13.07 -14.93 -15.83
CA GLU A 213 -13.86 -15.67 -16.81
C GLU A 213 -12.97 -16.27 -17.91
N GLU A 214 -12.13 -15.47 -18.55
CA GLU A 214 -11.33 -15.86 -19.71
C GLU A 214 -10.10 -16.71 -19.37
N ASN A 215 -9.32 -16.28 -18.35
CA ASN A 215 -8.05 -16.92 -17.99
C ASN A 215 -7.73 -16.76 -16.48
N LYS A 216 -8.09 -17.81 -15.73
CA LYS A 216 -7.90 -17.89 -14.27
C LYS A 216 -6.44 -17.76 -13.82
N LEU A 217 -5.46 -18.17 -14.64
CA LEU A 217 -4.04 -17.98 -14.32
C LEU A 217 -3.63 -16.51 -14.45
N SER A 218 -4.14 -15.82 -15.46
CA SER A 218 -3.92 -14.38 -15.63
C SER A 218 -4.57 -13.60 -14.50
N PHE A 219 -5.82 -13.91 -14.14
CA PHE A 219 -6.45 -13.33 -12.94
C PHE A 219 -5.62 -13.59 -11.67
N LEU A 220 -5.14 -14.82 -11.46
CA LEU A 220 -4.31 -15.15 -10.30
C LEU A 220 -3.00 -14.35 -10.26
N ALA A 221 -2.39 -14.09 -11.43
CA ALA A 221 -1.21 -13.24 -11.55
C ALA A 221 -1.51 -11.79 -11.15
N HIS A 222 -2.65 -11.25 -11.59
CA HIS A 222 -3.12 -9.91 -11.21
C HIS A 222 -3.37 -9.81 -9.70
N ALA A 223 -4.08 -10.78 -9.12
CA ALA A 223 -4.32 -10.83 -7.69
C ALA A 223 -3.01 -10.88 -6.89
N TYR A 224 -2.07 -11.75 -7.28
CA TYR A 224 -0.78 -11.87 -6.62
C TYR A 224 0.03 -10.57 -6.70
N VAL A 225 0.13 -9.95 -7.88
CA VAL A 225 0.85 -8.68 -8.07
C VAL A 225 0.24 -7.58 -7.21
N PHE A 226 -1.10 -7.51 -7.13
CA PHE A 226 -1.80 -6.52 -6.33
C PHE A 226 -1.48 -6.65 -4.83
N TYR A 227 -1.65 -7.85 -4.28
CA TYR A 227 -1.31 -8.17 -2.89
C TYR A 227 0.17 -7.90 -2.60
N LYS A 228 1.07 -8.37 -3.48
CA LYS A 228 2.52 -8.27 -3.30
C LYS A 228 3.02 -6.83 -3.34
N ASN A 229 2.63 -6.06 -4.36
CA ASN A 229 3.05 -4.67 -4.52
C ASN A 229 2.53 -3.79 -3.39
N PHE A 230 1.28 -4.00 -2.97
CA PHE A 230 0.73 -3.26 -1.84
C PHE A 230 1.47 -3.62 -0.55
N HIS A 231 1.70 -4.91 -0.27
CA HIS A 231 2.46 -5.33 0.92
C HIS A 231 3.86 -4.70 1.01
N LEU A 232 4.59 -4.64 -0.11
CA LEU A 232 5.94 -4.05 -0.14
C LEU A 232 5.95 -2.53 0.05
N SER A 233 4.85 -1.84 -0.27
CA SER A 233 4.82 -0.37 -0.29
C SER A 233 3.95 0.25 0.81
N LYS A 234 2.98 -0.48 1.36
CA LYS A 234 1.90 0.06 2.22
C LYS A 234 2.39 0.78 3.47
N GLU A 235 3.42 0.26 4.14
CA GLU A 235 3.92 0.90 5.37
C GLU A 235 4.45 2.30 5.06
N HIS A 236 5.34 2.40 4.09
CA HIS A 236 5.93 3.68 3.70
C HIS A 236 4.91 4.61 3.05
N LEU A 237 4.07 4.07 2.16
CA LEU A 237 3.03 4.82 1.43
C LEU A 237 2.02 5.46 2.39
N LEU A 238 1.37 4.65 3.22
CA LEU A 238 0.28 5.12 4.09
C LEU A 238 0.79 6.03 5.20
N ASN A 239 1.94 5.73 5.81
CA ASN A 239 2.53 6.60 6.83
C ASN A 239 2.92 7.96 6.27
N SER A 240 3.43 8.01 5.03
CA SER A 240 3.77 9.27 4.36
C SER A 240 2.53 10.10 4.05
N ILE A 241 1.48 9.46 3.52
CA ILE A 241 0.18 10.11 3.27
C ILE A 241 -0.40 10.67 4.57
N CYS A 242 -0.43 9.87 5.64
CA CYS A 242 -0.97 10.29 6.93
C CYS A 242 -0.21 11.50 7.50
N LYS A 243 1.12 11.49 7.40
CA LYS A 243 1.97 12.61 7.83
C LYS A 243 1.67 13.88 7.02
N TYR A 244 1.52 13.76 5.70
CA TYR A 244 1.21 14.89 4.81
C TYR A 244 -0.18 15.50 5.10
N LEU A 245 -1.19 14.64 5.31
CA LEU A 245 -2.56 15.06 5.55
C LEU A 245 -2.86 15.38 7.03
N ASN A 246 -1.83 15.36 7.89
CA ASN A 246 -1.94 15.52 9.35
C ASN A 246 -3.00 14.57 9.97
N ILE A 247 -2.98 13.31 9.56
CA ILE A 247 -3.77 12.23 10.15
C ILE A 247 -2.95 11.62 11.29
N ILE A 248 -3.47 11.71 12.52
CA ILE A 248 -2.71 11.40 13.75
C ILE A 248 -2.56 9.90 13.96
N LYS A 249 -3.58 9.11 13.62
CA LYS A 249 -3.59 7.66 13.87
C LYS A 249 -2.78 6.92 12.81
N LYS A 250 -1.97 5.96 13.26
CA LYS A 250 -1.35 4.97 12.37
C LYS A 250 -2.44 4.01 11.86
N LEU A 251 -2.54 3.87 10.55
CA LEU A 251 -3.50 2.98 9.89
C LEU A 251 -3.14 1.51 10.13
N LYS A 252 -4.13 0.66 10.43
CA LYS A 252 -3.92 -0.78 10.66
C LYS A 252 -3.40 -1.46 9.40
N SER A 253 -3.90 -1.08 8.23
CA SER A 253 -3.46 -1.60 6.93
C SER A 253 -1.97 -1.36 6.64
N SER A 254 -1.37 -0.33 7.26
CA SER A 254 0.07 -0.04 7.16
C SER A 254 0.96 -1.04 7.91
N THR A 255 0.39 -1.83 8.82
CA THR A 255 1.14 -2.81 9.61
C THR A 255 1.35 -4.11 8.83
N TYR A 256 2.30 -4.95 9.28
CA TYR A 256 2.54 -6.24 8.66
C TYR A 256 1.28 -7.13 8.72
N VAL A 257 0.98 -7.81 7.61
CA VAL A 257 -0.10 -8.79 7.49
C VAL A 257 0.46 -10.00 6.74
N ALA A 258 0.16 -11.21 7.23
CA ALA A 258 0.69 -12.47 6.68
C ALA A 258 0.06 -12.88 5.33
N ASP A 259 -0.89 -12.09 4.83
CA ASP A 259 -1.64 -12.34 3.59
C ASP A 259 -0.74 -12.67 2.40
N VAL A 260 0.32 -11.89 2.16
CA VAL A 260 1.22 -12.17 1.03
C VAL A 260 1.99 -13.46 1.22
N ASP A 261 2.45 -13.77 2.43
CA ASP A 261 3.19 -15.00 2.68
C ASP A 261 2.26 -16.23 2.56
N ASN A 262 1.00 -16.09 2.99
CA ASN A 262 -0.05 -17.09 2.74
C ASN A 262 -0.33 -17.25 1.24
N PHE A 263 -0.43 -16.15 0.49
CA PHE A 263 -0.60 -16.19 -0.96
C PHE A 263 0.58 -16.92 -1.62
N GLU A 264 1.83 -16.57 -1.28
CA GLU A 264 3.02 -17.21 -1.82
C GLU A 264 3.06 -18.71 -1.50
N PHE A 265 2.68 -19.10 -0.29
CA PHE A 265 2.54 -20.51 0.10
C PHE A 265 1.48 -21.23 -0.77
N CYS A 266 0.29 -20.64 -0.93
CA CYS A 266 -0.78 -21.17 -1.77
C CYS A 266 -0.36 -21.29 -3.23
N LEU A 267 0.30 -20.27 -3.78
CA LEU A 267 0.79 -20.24 -5.15
C LEU A 267 1.84 -21.32 -5.41
N ASN A 268 2.77 -21.53 -4.46
CA ASN A 268 3.71 -22.64 -4.54
C ASN A 268 3.00 -24.01 -4.48
N LYS A 269 1.95 -24.15 -3.66
CA LYS A 269 1.18 -25.39 -3.58
C LYS A 269 0.38 -25.67 -4.86
N MET A 270 -0.25 -24.65 -5.44
CA MET A 270 -1.01 -24.75 -6.70
C MET A 270 -0.08 -25.07 -7.88
N SER A 271 1.04 -24.35 -7.99
CA SER A 271 2.00 -24.49 -9.09
C SER A 271 2.72 -25.84 -9.17
N ARG A 272 2.65 -26.67 -8.12
CA ARG A 272 3.13 -28.07 -8.18
C ARG A 272 2.35 -28.94 -9.15
N LYS A 273 1.08 -28.61 -9.39
CA LYS A 273 0.21 -29.33 -10.34
C LYS A 273 0.23 -28.71 -11.73
N TRP A 274 0.85 -27.55 -11.89
CA TRP A 274 0.90 -26.85 -13.16
C TRP A 274 1.94 -27.46 -14.10
N THR A 275 1.54 -27.60 -15.35
CA THR A 275 2.42 -27.81 -16.48
C THR A 275 3.37 -26.62 -16.68
N ARG A 276 4.43 -26.81 -17.48
CA ARG A 276 5.34 -25.71 -17.84
C ARG A 276 4.58 -24.58 -18.55
N TRP A 277 3.67 -24.93 -19.46
CA TRP A 277 2.86 -23.96 -20.18
C TRP A 277 1.99 -23.11 -19.26
N GLU A 278 1.37 -23.71 -18.24
CA GLU A 278 0.60 -22.96 -17.23
C GLU A 278 1.49 -22.02 -16.40
N LYS A 279 2.69 -22.46 -16.01
CA LYS A 279 3.67 -21.59 -15.33
C LYS A 279 4.09 -20.43 -16.23
N ASP A 280 4.39 -20.69 -17.50
CA ASP A 280 4.76 -19.65 -18.46
C ASP A 280 3.61 -18.66 -18.71
N ASN A 281 2.37 -19.14 -18.80
CA ASN A 281 1.18 -18.29 -18.93
C ASN A 281 1.00 -17.38 -17.69
N PHE A 282 1.19 -17.93 -16.48
CA PHE A 282 1.18 -17.13 -15.26
C PHE A 282 2.29 -16.07 -15.27
N LEU A 283 3.53 -16.45 -15.60
CA LEU A 283 4.68 -15.53 -15.63
C LEU A 283 4.52 -14.43 -16.69
N ALA A 284 4.00 -14.77 -17.87
CA ALA A 284 3.71 -13.80 -18.94
C ALA A 284 2.65 -12.77 -18.50
N SER A 285 1.68 -13.21 -17.70
CA SER A 285 0.62 -12.35 -17.18
C SER A 285 1.11 -11.33 -16.14
N LEU A 286 2.27 -11.54 -15.50
CA LEU A 286 2.83 -10.63 -14.48
C LEU A 286 3.17 -9.24 -15.05
N HIS A 287 3.56 -9.16 -16.33
CA HIS A 287 3.87 -7.89 -16.98
C HIS A 287 2.60 -7.05 -17.15
N ASN A 288 1.53 -7.66 -17.68
CA ASN A 288 0.23 -6.99 -17.82
C ASN A 288 -0.33 -6.56 -16.46
N ALA A 289 -0.26 -7.46 -15.46
CA ALA A 289 -0.67 -7.16 -14.09
C ALA A 289 0.03 -5.93 -13.51
N THR A 290 1.35 -5.86 -13.66
CA THR A 290 2.16 -4.74 -13.14
C THR A 290 1.78 -3.43 -13.81
N ASN A 291 1.55 -3.45 -15.12
CA ASN A 291 1.17 -2.24 -15.87
C ASN A 291 -0.26 -1.81 -15.57
N LYS A 292 -1.22 -2.73 -15.50
CA LYS A 292 -2.63 -2.37 -15.25
C LYS A 292 -2.84 -1.86 -13.82
N MET A 293 -2.10 -2.38 -12.83
CA MET A 293 -2.14 -1.88 -11.45
C MET A 293 -1.75 -0.40 -11.33
N MET A 294 -0.97 0.13 -12.28
CA MET A 294 -0.63 1.56 -12.32
C MET A 294 -1.84 2.48 -12.44
N ILE A 295 -3.02 1.97 -12.81
CA ILE A 295 -4.23 2.79 -12.85
C ILE A 295 -4.53 3.46 -11.50
N LEU A 296 -4.14 2.86 -10.38
CA LEU A 296 -4.30 3.45 -9.05
C LEU A 296 -3.37 4.63 -8.79
N THR A 297 -2.30 4.82 -9.57
CA THR A 297 -1.45 6.01 -9.42
C THR A 297 -2.13 7.28 -9.92
N LYS A 298 -3.23 7.16 -10.69
CA LYS A 298 -4.02 8.30 -11.16
C LYS A 298 -4.59 9.15 -10.02
N HIS A 299 -4.83 8.57 -8.83
CA HIS A 299 -5.18 9.34 -7.62
C HIS A 299 -4.15 10.39 -7.24
N PHE A 300 -2.89 10.12 -7.56
CA PHE A 300 -1.77 10.99 -7.25
C PHE A 300 -1.45 11.93 -8.40
N GLU A 301 -1.96 11.70 -9.61
CA GLU A 301 -1.67 12.49 -10.81
C GLU A 301 -2.51 13.76 -10.89
N LYS A 302 -1.95 14.84 -11.45
CA LYS A 302 -2.69 16.06 -11.74
C LYS A 302 -3.57 15.76 -12.95
N VAL A 303 -4.87 15.61 -12.73
CA VAL A 303 -5.83 15.69 -13.83
C VAL A 303 -5.71 17.11 -14.39
N LYS A 304 -5.14 17.27 -15.59
CA LYS A 304 -5.30 18.51 -16.34
C LYS A 304 -6.78 18.60 -16.69
N SER A 305 -7.52 19.41 -15.94
CA SER A 305 -8.85 19.88 -16.32
C SER A 305 -8.77 20.72 -17.59
#